data_AF-A0A2I0PAG0-F1
#
_entry.id   AF-A0A2I0PAG0-F1
#
_cell.length_a   1.000
_cell.length_b   1.000
_cell.length_c   1.000
_cell.angle_alpha   90.00
_cell.angle_beta   90.00
_cell.angle_gamma   90.00
#
_symmetry.space_group_name_H-M   'P 1'
#
loop_
_entity.id
_entity.type
_entity.pdbx_description
1 polymer ?
#
loop_
_entity_poly.entity_id
_entity_poly.type
_entity_poly.pdbx_seq_one_letter_code
_entity_poly.pdbx_strand_id
1 'polypeptide(L)' 'MMTNNANSEEQIDVVVDCILVNYRGDPESRGRIVHAILEWAEEHPEEWDELQARCQQRHEALA' A
#
# COMPACT_ATOMS: atom_id res chain seq x y z
N MET A 1 -17.52 -17.33 5.89
CA MET A 1 -17.11 -16.13 6.65
C MET A 1 -16.10 -15.41 5.77
N MET A 2 -16.49 -14.29 5.15
CA MET A 2 -15.61 -13.42 4.36
C MET A 2 -15.79 -12.00 4.89
N THR A 3 -15.08 -11.72 5.96
CA THR A 3 -14.90 -10.36 6.48
C THR A 3 -13.41 -10.30 6.75
N ASN A 4 -12.65 -9.76 5.80
CA ASN A 4 -11.27 -9.26 5.99
C ASN A 4 -10.73 -8.54 4.73
N ASN A 5 -11.32 -8.72 3.54
CA ASN A 5 -10.78 -8.07 2.33
C ASN A 5 -10.94 -6.54 2.28
N ALA A 6 -11.97 -5.97 2.90
CA ALA A 6 -12.16 -4.52 2.91
C ALA A 6 -11.03 -3.79 3.65
N ASN A 7 -10.36 -4.47 4.59
CA ASN A 7 -9.21 -3.93 5.30
C ASN A 7 -7.93 -3.99 4.45
N SER A 8 -7.78 -4.98 3.56
CA SER A 8 -6.57 -5.14 2.74
C SER A 8 -6.48 -4.09 1.64
N GLU A 9 -7.56 -3.80 0.91
CA GLU A 9 -7.52 -2.81 -0.18
C GLU A 9 -7.23 -1.39 0.33
N GLU A 10 -7.89 -0.97 1.42
CA GLU A 10 -7.65 0.34 2.05
C GLU A 10 -6.22 0.46 2.61
N GLN A 11 -5.70 -0.61 3.21
CA GLN A 11 -4.33 -0.66 3.71
C GLN A 11 -3.28 -0.59 2.58
N ILE A 12 -3.56 -1.24 1.44
CA ILE A 12 -2.71 -1.16 0.25
C ILE A 12 -2.71 0.27 -0.30
N ASP A 13 -3.86 0.93 -0.36
CA ASP A 13 -3.94 2.31 -0.84
C ASP A 13 -3.14 3.29 0.04
N VAL A 14 -3.15 3.13 1.36
CA VAL A 14 -2.31 3.94 2.27
C VAL A 14 -0.82 3.75 1.99
N VAL A 15 -0.38 2.50 1.77
CA VAL A 15 1.02 2.19 1.45
C VAL A 15 1.40 2.73 0.07
N VAL A 16 0.52 2.57 -0.92
CA VAL A 16 0.71 3.07 -2.28
C VAL A 16 0.78 4.59 -2.28
N ASP A 17 -0.10 5.30 -1.57
CA ASP A 17 -0.06 6.75 -1.44
C ASP A 17 1.19 7.23 -0.70
N CYS A 18 1.64 6.46 0.31
CA CYS A 18 2.88 6.71 1.05
C CYS A 18 4.16 6.52 0.21
N ILE A 19 4.17 5.58 -0.73
CA ILE A 19 5.30 5.33 -1.66
C ILE A 19 5.25 6.28 -2.85
N LEU A 20 4.05 6.50 -3.39
CA LEU A 20 3.78 7.31 -4.58
C LEU A 20 3.47 8.78 -4.24
N VAL A 21 3.96 9.29 -3.11
CA VAL A 21 3.81 10.71 -2.76
C VAL A 21 4.36 11.57 -3.90
N ASN A 22 3.50 12.41 -4.49
CA ASN A 22 3.75 13.24 -5.68
C ASN A 22 3.87 12.50 -7.02
N TYR A 23 3.42 11.25 -7.12
CA TYR A 23 3.35 10.55 -8.41
C TYR A 23 2.34 11.24 -9.34
N ARG A 24 2.83 11.70 -10.50
CA ARG A 24 2.03 12.37 -11.53
C ARG A 24 1.70 11.47 -12.73
N GLY A 25 1.95 10.17 -12.61
CA GLY A 25 1.69 9.22 -13.69
C GLY A 25 0.21 8.86 -13.81
N ASP A 26 -0.13 8.19 -14.89
CA ASP A 26 -1.49 7.85 -15.27
C ASP A 26 -2.08 6.77 -14.33
N PRO A 27 -3.42 6.72 -14.15
CA PRO A 27 -4.07 5.73 -13.30
C PRO A 27 -3.73 4.27 -13.65
N GLU A 28 -3.50 3.97 -14.93
CA GLU A 28 -3.07 2.63 -15.38
C GLU A 28 -1.68 2.27 -14.84
N SER A 29 -0.77 3.24 -14.75
CA SER A 29 0.57 3.04 -14.20
C SER A 29 0.51 2.84 -12.68
N ARG A 30 -0.42 3.52 -11.98
CA ARG A 30 -0.70 3.24 -10.56
C ARG A 30 -1.13 1.78 -10.37
N GLY A 31 -2.04 1.27 -11.20
CA GLY A 31 -2.50 -0.13 -11.12
C GLY A 31 -1.36 -1.15 -11.26
N ARG A 32 -0.40 -0.90 -12.16
CA ARG A 32 0.79 -1.76 -12.31
C ARG A 32 1.71 -1.72 -11.09
N ILE A 33 1.87 -0.53 -10.49
CA ILE A 33 2.68 -0.36 -9.28
C ILE A 33 2.04 -1.08 -8.10
N VAL A 34 0.72 -0.96 -7.92
CA VAL A 34 -0.03 -1.70 -6.89
C VAL A 34 0.22 -3.20 -7.05
N HIS A 35 0.12 -3.71 -8.28
CA HIS A 35 0.36 -5.13 -8.54
C HIS A 35 1.80 -5.57 -8.22
N ALA A 36 2.79 -4.76 -8.61
CA ALA A 36 4.20 -5.05 -8.31
C ALA A 36 4.52 -5.00 -6.81
N ILE A 37 3.89 -4.07 -6.06
CA ILE A 37 4.03 -3.99 -4.61
C ILE A 37 3.41 -5.22 -3.93
N LEU A 38 2.25 -5.67 -4.42
CA LEU A 38 1.60 -6.87 -3.89
C LEU A 38 2.43 -8.13 -4.14
N GLU A 39 2.95 -8.31 -5.35
CA GLU A 39 3.82 -9.45 -5.68
C GLU A 39 5.07 -9.45 -4.79
N TRP A 40 5.71 -8.28 -4.60
CA TRP A 40 6.83 -8.13 -3.68
C TRP A 40 6.45 -8.42 -2.22
N ALA A 41 5.28 -7.98 -1.76
CA ALA A 41 4.80 -8.18 -0.40
C ALA A 41 4.54 -9.66 -0.08
N GLU A 42 4.11 -10.45 -1.07
CA GLU A 42 3.96 -11.91 -0.92
C GLU A 42 5.32 -12.61 -0.72
N GLU A 43 6.38 -12.10 -1.34
CA GLU A 43 7.74 -12.64 -1.20
C GLU A 43 8.43 -12.15 0.09
N HIS A 44 8.04 -10.99 0.62
CA HIS A 44 8.68 -10.30 1.75
C HIS A 44 7.69 -9.86 2.84
N PRO A 45 7.01 -10.80 3.52
CA PRO A 45 5.96 -10.48 4.48
C PRO A 45 6.46 -9.66 5.69
N GLU A 46 7.67 -9.93 6.21
CA GLU A 46 8.21 -9.16 7.33
C GLU A 46 8.52 -7.69 6.97
N GLU A 47 9.01 -7.44 5.75
CA GLU A 47 9.32 -6.09 5.26
C GLU A 47 8.03 -5.34 4.91
N TRP A 48 7.02 -6.07 4.43
CA TRP A 48 5.68 -5.54 4.18
C TRP A 48 5.04 -5.00 5.46
N ASP A 49 5.04 -5.77 6.55
CA ASP A 49 4.50 -5.33 7.84
C ASP A 49 5.20 -4.05 8.37
N GLU A 50 6.54 -3.98 8.26
CA GLU A 50 7.29 -2.79 8.67
C GLU A 50 6.93 -1.56 7.80
N LEU A 51 6.87 -1.75 6.48
CA LEU A 51 6.53 -0.69 5.53
C LEU A 51 5.12 -0.17 5.79
N GLN A 52 4.19 -1.08 6.04
CA GLN A 52 2.80 -0.78 6.34
C GLN A 52 2.66 0.03 7.63
N ALA A 53 3.33 -0.39 8.71
CA ALA A 53 3.32 0.34 9.98
C ALA A 53 3.89 1.77 9.83
N ARG A 54 4.97 1.94 9.06
CA ARG A 54 5.57 3.25 8.78
C ARG A 54 4.64 4.16 7.97
N CYS A 55 3.98 3.59 6.96
CA CYS A 55 3.05 4.35 6.12
C CYS A 55 1.78 4.73 6.88
N GLN A 56 1.27 3.85 7.75
CA GLN A 56 0.16 4.15 8.63
C GLN A 56 0.49 5.30 9.59
N GLN A 57 1.64 5.24 10.28
CA GLN A 57 2.08 6.33 11.17
C GLN A 57 2.20 7.67 10.44
N ARG A 58 2.68 7.65 9.20
CA ARG A 58 2.77 8.85 8.36
C ARG A 58 1.39 9.37 7.99
N HIS A 59 0.44 8.49 7.66
CA HIS A 59 -0.93 8.87 7.34
C HIS A 59 -1.62 9.52 8.55
N GLU A 60 -1.51 8.91 9.74
CA GLU A 60 -2.05 9.47 10.99
C GLU A 60 -1.40 10.80 11.39
N ALA A 61 -0.11 10.99 11.09
CA ALA A 61 0.59 12.25 11.35
C ALA A 61 0.24 13.39 10.38
N LEU A 62 -0.37 13.07 9.22
CA LEU A 62 -0.74 14.02 8.18
C LEU A 62 -2.26 14.22 8.05
N ALA A 63 -3.08 13.37 8.69
CA ALA A 63 -4.53 13.48 8.77
C ALA A 63 -4.99 14.45 9.87
#